data_AF-A0A7W5EVT8-F1
#
_entry.id   AF-A0A7W5EVT8-F1
#
_cell.length_a   1.000
_cell.length_b   1.000
_cell.length_c   1.000
_cell.angle_alpha   90.00
_cell.angle_beta   90.00
_cell.angle_gamma   90.00
#
_symmetry.space_group_name_H-M   'P 1'
#
loop_
_entity.id
_entity.type
_entity.pdbx_description
1 polymer ?
#
loop_
_entity_poly.entity_id
_entity_poly.type
_entity_poly.pdbx_seq_one_letter_code
_entity_poly.pdbx_strand_id
1 'polypeptide(L)' 'MSTKTPTPAPRREVTLAKPLIQGSKRFEPGGDEKPRLTERQIERLTQSGHISATPATGGKAAKQEG' A
#
# COMPACT_ATOMS: atom_id res chain seq x y z
N MET A 1 11.41 -48.81 -11.12
CA MET A 1 10.41 -47.77 -10.85
C MET A 1 10.56 -46.68 -11.90
N SER A 2 9.63 -46.53 -12.85
CA SER A 2 9.74 -45.56 -13.97
C SER A 2 8.96 -44.28 -13.63
N THR A 3 9.66 -43.15 -13.49
CA THR A 3 9.06 -41.86 -13.11
C THR A 3 8.51 -41.16 -14.36
N LYS A 4 7.23 -41.35 -14.65
CA LYS A 4 6.54 -40.59 -15.69
C LYS A 4 6.30 -39.17 -15.19
N THR A 5 6.93 -38.18 -15.82
CA THR A 5 6.68 -36.76 -15.56
C THR A 5 5.27 -36.41 -16.06
N PRO A 6 4.37 -35.86 -15.22
CA PRO A 6 3.04 -35.46 -15.67
C PRO A 6 3.16 -34.24 -16.59
N THR A 7 2.54 -34.33 -17.77
CA THR A 7 2.45 -33.21 -18.70
C THR A 7 1.56 -32.11 -18.09
N PRO A 8 2.03 -30.85 -18.04
CA PRO A 8 1.24 -29.76 -17.47
C PRO A 8 0.02 -29.44 -18.33
N ALA A 9 -1.11 -29.14 -17.68
CA ALA A 9 -2.34 -28.76 -18.34
C ALA A 9 -2.21 -27.43 -19.10
N PRO A 10 -2.94 -27.24 -20.22
CA PRO A 10 -2.92 -26.00 -20.97
C PRO A 10 -3.47 -24.83 -20.15
N ARG A 11 -2.74 -23.71 -20.15
CA ARG A 11 -3.15 -22.46 -19.49
C ARG A 11 -4.17 -21.73 -20.36
N ARG A 12 -5.21 -21.18 -19.73
CA ARG A 12 -6.16 -20.29 -20.41
C ARG A 12 -5.56 -18.89 -20.48
N GLU A 13 -5.56 -18.31 -21.68
CA GLU A 13 -5.26 -16.89 -21.87
C GLU A 13 -6.48 -16.07 -21.47
N VAL A 14 -6.25 -15.01 -20.68
CA VAL A 14 -7.32 -14.14 -20.17
C VAL A 14 -6.95 -12.70 -20.50
N THR A 15 -7.80 -12.03 -21.27
CA THR A 15 -7.64 -10.60 -21.56
C THR A 15 -8.19 -9.79 -20.40
N LEU A 16 -7.29 -9.21 -19.59
CA LEU A 16 -7.68 -8.34 -18.50
C LEU A 16 -8.07 -6.96 -19.03
N ALA A 17 -9.18 -6.41 -18.54
CA ALA A 17 -9.59 -5.05 -18.84
C ALA A 17 -8.56 -4.04 -18.31
N LYS A 18 -8.50 -2.85 -18.94
CA LYS A 18 -7.66 -1.75 -18.45
C LYS A 18 -8.06 -1.39 -17.01
N PRO A 19 -7.10 -1.18 -16.09
CA PRO A 19 -7.41 -0.79 -14.74
C PRO A 19 -8.15 0.57 -14.73
N LEU A 20 -9.27 0.63 -14.02
CA LEU A 20 -9.95 1.89 -13.73
C LEU A 20 -9.10 2.67 -12.72
N ILE A 21 -8.29 3.61 -13.22
CA ILE A 21 -7.58 4.54 -12.35
C ILE A 21 -8.61 5.56 -11.86
N GLN A 22 -9.17 5.32 -10.67
CA GLN A 22 -9.99 6.30 -9.96
C GLN A 22 -9.13 7.54 -9.73
N GLY A 23 -9.47 8.65 -10.39
CA GLY A 23 -8.73 9.91 -10.35
C GLY A 23 -8.72 10.48 -8.93
N SER A 24 -7.80 10.01 -8.10
CA SER A 24 -7.51 10.61 -6.80
C SER A 24 -6.63 11.84 -7.04
N LYS A 25 -6.98 12.95 -6.37
CA LYS A 25 -6.13 14.13 -6.24
C LYS A 25 -4.67 13.69 -6.06
N ARG A 26 -3.76 14.15 -6.92
CA ARG A 26 -2.33 13.88 -6.77
C ARG A 26 -1.83 14.65 -5.56
N PHE A 27 -1.44 13.94 -4.53
CA PHE A 27 -0.71 14.51 -3.40
C PHE A 27 0.77 14.42 -3.75
N GLU A 28 1.35 15.55 -4.15
CA GLU A 28 2.77 15.62 -4.48
C GLU A 28 3.61 15.47 -3.19
N PRO A 29 4.66 14.64 -3.19
CA PRO A 29 5.59 14.55 -2.07
C PRO A 29 6.24 15.92 -1.81
N GLY A 30 5.89 16.56 -0.69
CA GLY A 30 6.42 17.89 -0.30
C GLY A 30 5.44 19.05 -0.48
N GLY A 31 4.22 18.82 -0.97
CA GLY A 31 3.16 19.83 -0.94
C GLY A 31 2.75 20.21 0.49
N ASP A 32 2.25 21.45 0.63
CA ASP A 32 1.83 22.01 1.92
C ASP A 32 0.69 21.21 2.56
N GLU A 33 -0.18 20.61 1.74
CA GLU A 33 -1.33 19.84 2.20
C GLU A 33 -1.04 18.33 2.16
N LYS A 34 -0.59 17.80 3.30
CA LYS A 34 -0.45 16.33 3.47
C LYS A 34 -1.80 15.71 3.78
N PRO A 35 -2.15 14.57 3.17
CA PRO A 35 -3.37 13.84 3.53
C PRO A 35 -3.28 13.41 5.00
N ARG A 36 -4.25 13.82 5.80
CA ARG A 36 -4.39 13.41 7.20
C ARG A 36 -5.38 12.27 7.28
N LEU A 37 -5.02 11.23 8.02
CA LEU A 37 -5.94 10.14 8.32
C LEU A 37 -6.93 10.60 9.38
N THR A 38 -8.19 10.19 9.23
CA THR A 38 -9.20 10.32 10.28
C THR A 38 -8.93 9.31 11.39
N GLU A 39 -9.45 9.55 12.60
CA GLU A 39 -9.29 8.66 13.76
C GLU A 39 -9.75 7.22 13.45
N ARG A 40 -10.90 7.06 12.80
CA ARG A 40 -11.42 5.75 12.35
C ARG A 40 -10.52 5.04 11.35
N GLN A 41 -9.73 5.77 10.56
CA GLN A 41 -8.76 5.17 9.65
C GLN A 41 -7.52 4.71 10.40
N ILE A 42 -7.06 5.50 11.38
CA ILE A 42 -5.95 5.14 12.26
C ILE A 42 -6.30 3.88 13.05
N GLU A 43 -7.48 3.80 13.68
CA GLU A 43 -7.93 2.62 14.42
C GLU A 43 -7.91 1.35 13.58
N ARG A 44 -8.43 1.40 12.35
CA ARG A 44 -8.44 0.25 11.44
C ARG A 44 -7.03 -0.20 11.05
N LEU A 45 -6.12 0.74 10.83
CA LEU A 45 -4.72 0.45 10.49
C LEU A 45 -3.96 -0.13 11.69
N THR A 46 -4.27 0.33 12.90
CA THR A 46 -3.72 -0.24 14.14
C THR A 46 -4.23 -1.66 14.36
N GLN A 47 -5.53 -1.89 14.20
CA GLN A 47 -6.15 -3.23 14.35
C GLN A 47 -5.64 -4.24 13.32
N SER A 48 -5.39 -3.79 12.10
CA SER A 48 -4.81 -4.64 11.03
C SER A 48 -3.30 -4.84 11.18
N GLY A 49 -2.65 -4.19 12.14
CA GLY A 49 -1.21 -4.30 12.38
C GLY A 49 -0.33 -3.57 11.36
N HIS A 50 -0.91 -2.69 10.53
CA HIS A 50 -0.17 -1.90 9.54
C HIS A 50 0.61 -0.73 10.18
N ILE A 51 0.17 -0.25 11.33
CA ILE A 51 0.87 0.76 12.13
C ILE A 51 0.93 0.30 13.58
N SER A 52 2.02 0.62 14.28
CA SER A 52 2.16 0.31 15.69
C SER A 52 1.18 1.16 16.52
N ALA A 53 0.60 0.57 17.57
CA ALA A 53 -0.24 1.29 18.53
C ALA A 53 0.54 2.36 19.32
N THR A 54 1.87 2.23 19.37
CA THR A 54 2.74 3.26 19.92
C THR A 54 2.75 4.44 18.95
N PRO A 55 2.33 5.65 19.36
CA PRO A 55 2.51 6.83 18.53
C PRO A 55 4.01 6.96 18.28
N ALA A 56 4.42 6.89 17.01
CA ALA A 56 5.77 7.25 16.66
C ALA A 56 5.94 8.72 17.02
N THR A 57 6.61 9.00 18.14
CA THR A 57 7.26 10.27 18.45
C THR A 57 8.35 10.46 17.39
N GLY A 58 7.91 10.79 16.19
CA GLY A 58 8.67 10.69 14.96
C GLY A 58 8.06 11.59 13.90
N GLY A 59 7.53 12.74 14.34
CA GLY A 59 7.61 13.92 13.50
C GLY A 59 9.07 14.03 13.06
N LYS A 60 9.31 14.09 11.75
CA LYS A 60 10.62 14.47 11.23
C LYS A 60 11.06 15.70 12.01
N ALA A 61 12.07 15.54 12.86
CA ALA A 61 12.90 16.66 13.25
C ALA A 61 13.42 17.25 11.95
N ALA A 62 12.80 18.33 11.48
CA ALA A 62 13.45 19.24 10.58
C ALA A 62 14.71 19.69 11.34
N LYS A 63 15.89 19.39 10.79
CA LYS A 63 17.11 20.03 11.25
C LYS A 63 16.87 21.54 11.16
N GLN A 64 16.84 22.20 12.31
CA GLN A 64 16.95 23.65 12.42
C GLN A 64 18.45 23.97 12.34
N GLU A 65 18.92 24.33 11.15
CA GLU A 65 20.13 25.13 10.96
C GLU A 65 19.68 26.53 10.54
N GLY A 66 20.13 27.55 11.27
CA GLY A 66 19.86 28.96 11.00
C GLY A 66 19.51 29.73 12.26
#